data_AF-A0A973ZAM3-F1
#
_entry.id   AF-A0A973ZAM3-F1
#
_cell.length_a   1.000
_cell.length_b   1.000
_cell.length_c   1.000
_cell.angle_alpha   90.00
_cell.angle_beta   90.00
_cell.angle_gamma   90.00
#
_symmetry.space_group_name_H-M   'P 1'
#
loop_
_entity.id
_entity.type
_entity.pdbx_description
1 polymer ?
#
loop_
_entity_poly.entity_id
_entity_poly.type
_entity_poly.pdbx_seq_one_letter_code
_entity_poly.pdbx_strand_id
1 'polypeptide(L)'
;MRPALEQPVRARLVTPDHPELSVRPTLRYDAADPFAVHIDFPAHVSDGGAGVTWTFARSLLEEGLDGAVGPGDVRIGPRGRSRTVIEFHAPHGMAAVRFGTAA
;
A
#
# COMPACT_ATOMS: atom_id res chain seq x y z
N MET A 1 -7.12 19.84 -8.91
CA MET A 1 -5.65 19.99 -8.71
C MET A 1 -5.00 18.69 -9.16
N ARG A 2 -3.77 18.71 -9.69
CA ARG A 2 -3.07 17.48 -10.11
C ARG A 2 -2.18 16.99 -8.96
N PRO A 3 -2.10 15.67 -8.70
CA PRO A 3 -1.20 15.17 -7.66
C PRO A 3 0.25 15.53 -8.00
N ALA A 4 1.05 15.79 -6.97
CA ALA A 4 2.47 16.09 -7.11
C ALA A 4 3.26 14.83 -7.53
N LEU A 5 2.81 13.66 -7.09
CA LEU A 5 3.31 12.36 -7.52
C LEU A 5 2.13 11.43 -7.82
N GLU A 6 2.20 10.77 -8.96
CA GLU A 6 1.33 9.66 -9.32
C GLU A 6 2.17 8.62 -10.05
N GLN A 7 2.36 7.45 -9.43
CA GLN A 7 3.29 6.44 -9.93
C GLN A 7 2.67 5.05 -9.87
N PRO A 8 2.36 4.44 -11.03
CA PRO A 8 2.06 3.02 -11.10
C PRO A 8 3.29 2.19 -10.72
N VAL A 9 3.16 1.32 -9.73
CA VAL A 9 4.25 0.48 -9.22
C VAL A 9 3.92 -0.99 -9.36
N ARG A 10 4.93 -1.83 -9.56
CA ARG A 10 4.74 -3.29 -9.54
C ARG A 10 4.71 -3.77 -8.09
N ALA A 11 3.72 -4.59 -7.76
CA ALA A 11 3.64 -5.21 -6.45
C ALA A 11 3.10 -6.65 -6.51
N ARG A 12 3.16 -7.32 -5.37
CA ARG A 12 2.49 -8.61 -5.14
C ARG A 12 1.41 -8.44 -4.08
N LEU A 13 0.17 -8.75 -4.43
CA LEU A 13 -0.95 -8.81 -3.51
C LEU A 13 -1.05 -10.23 -2.93
N VAL A 14 -1.20 -10.31 -1.62
CA VAL A 14 -1.33 -11.53 -0.83
C VAL A 14 -2.63 -11.45 -0.06
N THR A 15 -3.51 -12.39 -0.33
CA THR A 15 -4.80 -12.58 0.33
C THR A 15 -5.01 -14.09 0.56
N PRO A 16 -6.00 -14.50 1.37
CA PRO A 16 -6.33 -15.92 1.52
C PRO A 16 -6.60 -16.63 0.18
N ASP A 17 -7.29 -15.95 -0.75
CA ASP A 17 -7.66 -16.52 -2.06
C ASP A 17 -6.54 -16.41 -3.10
N HIS A 18 -5.62 -15.46 -2.91
CA HIS A 18 -4.53 -15.18 -3.85
C HIS A 18 -3.20 -15.01 -3.11
N PRO A 19 -2.40 -16.09 -2.97
CA PRO A 19 -1.17 -16.02 -2.18
C PRO A 19 -0.09 -15.14 -2.81
N GLU A 20 -0.05 -14.95 -4.14
CA GLU A 20 0.89 -14.04 -4.83
C GLU A 20 0.35 -13.49 -6.16
N LEU A 21 -0.71 -12.67 -6.13
CA LEU A 21 -1.25 -12.02 -7.32
C LEU A 21 -0.35 -10.85 -7.77
N SER A 22 -0.02 -10.81 -9.06
CA SER A 22 0.68 -9.68 -9.66
C SER A 22 -0.25 -8.48 -9.83
N VAL A 23 0.08 -7.34 -9.23
CA VAL A 23 -0.76 -6.14 -9.31
C VAL A 23 0.04 -4.89 -9.68
N ARG A 24 -0.66 -3.87 -10.16
CA ARG A 24 -0.12 -2.53 -10.44
C ARG A 24 -0.96 -1.44 -9.77
N PRO A 25 -0.85 -1.27 -8.43
CA PRO A 25 -1.45 -0.14 -7.77
C PRO A 25 -0.72 1.16 -8.16
N THR A 26 -1.38 2.29 -7.93
CA THR A 26 -0.80 3.61 -8.11
C THR A 26 -0.49 4.21 -6.75
N LEU A 27 0.77 4.60 -6.52
CA LEU A 27 1.14 5.43 -5.37
C LEU A 27 0.86 6.88 -5.73
N ARG A 28 0.16 7.61 -4.86
CA ARG A 28 -0.20 9.01 -5.09
C ARG A 28 0.09 9.85 -3.86
N TYR A 29 0.62 11.04 -4.11
CA TYR A 29 0.88 12.08 -3.10
C TYR A 29 0.43 13.43 -3.64
N ASP A 30 -0.33 14.18 -2.84
CA ASP A 30 -0.81 15.52 -3.16
C ASP A 30 -0.15 16.53 -2.21
N ALA A 31 0.44 17.60 -2.75
CA ALA A 31 1.02 18.66 -1.95
C ALA A 31 -0.03 19.45 -1.15
N ALA A 32 -1.31 19.38 -1.54
CA ALA A 32 -2.42 19.96 -0.79
C ALA A 32 -2.78 19.14 0.47
N ASP A 33 -2.42 17.86 0.53
CA ASP A 33 -2.52 17.02 1.72
C ASP A 33 -1.15 16.35 2.01
N PRO A 34 -0.17 17.14 2.49
CA PRO A 34 1.23 16.73 2.56
C PRO A 34 1.51 15.66 3.63
N PHE A 35 0.51 15.30 4.42
CA PHE A 35 0.61 14.29 5.46
C PHE A 35 0.05 12.94 5.01
N ALA A 36 -0.60 12.85 3.85
CA ALA A 36 -1.23 11.64 3.36
C ALA A 36 -0.42 11.01 2.21
N VAL A 37 -0.35 9.68 2.24
CA VAL A 37 0.03 8.84 1.10
C VAL A 37 -1.19 8.01 0.71
N HIS A 38 -1.42 7.89 -0.60
CA HIS A 38 -2.50 7.09 -1.13
C HIS A 38 -1.98 5.91 -1.95
N ILE A 39 -2.66 4.79 -1.84
CA ILE A 39 -2.47 3.61 -2.69
C ILE A 39 -3.80 3.29 -3.36
N ASP A 40 -3.85 3.47 -4.66
CA ASP A 40 -5.05 3.22 -5.47
C ASP A 40 -4.95 1.81 -6.08
N PHE A 41 -5.81 0.90 -5.63
CA PHE A 41 -5.91 -0.46 -6.16
C PHE A 41 -6.92 -0.54 -7.31
N PRO A 42 -6.61 -1.29 -8.38
CA PRO A 42 -7.51 -1.43 -9.51
C PRO A 42 -8.71 -2.34 -9.17
N ALA A 43 -9.86 -2.04 -9.77
CA ALA A 43 -11.13 -2.73 -9.51
C ALA A 43 -11.07 -4.27 -9.54
N HIS A 44 -10.27 -4.87 -10.42
CA HIS A 44 -10.19 -6.33 -10.57
C HIS A 44 -9.50 -7.05 -9.40
N VAL A 45 -8.87 -6.33 -8.48
CA VAL A 45 -8.25 -6.91 -7.26
C VAL A 45 -8.85 -6.39 -5.97
N SER A 46 -9.85 -5.52 -6.08
CA SER A 46 -10.56 -4.93 -4.95
C SER A 46 -11.87 -5.70 -4.74
N ASP A 47 -12.24 -5.88 -3.48
CA ASP A 47 -13.52 -6.46 -3.13
C ASP A 47 -14.67 -5.56 -3.67
N GLY A 48 -15.73 -6.18 -4.20
CA GLY A 48 -16.86 -5.48 -4.81
C GLY A 48 -16.62 -4.92 -6.23
N GLY A 49 -15.46 -5.16 -6.85
CA GLY A 49 -15.22 -4.84 -8.26
C GLY A 49 -15.13 -3.34 -8.60
N ALA A 50 -14.92 -2.49 -7.59
CA ALA A 50 -14.65 -1.07 -7.73
C ALA A 50 -13.23 -0.76 -7.23
N GLY A 51 -12.55 0.22 -7.82
CA GLY A 51 -11.23 0.64 -7.34
C GLY A 51 -11.31 1.13 -5.89
N VAL A 52 -10.30 0.80 -5.09
CA VAL A 52 -10.22 1.20 -3.67
C VAL A 52 -8.96 2.00 -3.43
N THR A 53 -9.11 3.13 -2.73
CA THR A 53 -8.00 3.96 -2.26
C THR A 53 -7.77 3.74 -0.78
N TRP A 54 -6.58 3.26 -0.42
CA TRP A 54 -6.10 3.30 0.95
C TRP A 54 -5.33 4.59 1.19
N THR A 55 -5.61 5.26 2.31
CA THR A 55 -4.94 6.50 2.72
C THR A 55 -4.35 6.31 4.10
N PHE A 56 -3.09 6.69 4.28
CA PHE A 56 -2.39 6.62 5.57
C PHE A 56 -1.35 7.72 5.70
N ALA A 57 -0.84 7.91 6.92
CA ALA A 57 0.13 8.96 7.21
C ALA A 57 1.45 8.72 6.46
N ARG A 58 2.01 9.79 5.88
CA ARG A 58 3.33 9.78 5.27
C ARG A 58 4.42 9.37 6.27
N SER A 59 4.32 9.83 7.53
CA SER A 59 5.26 9.43 8.58
C SER A 59 5.20 7.92 8.87
N LEU A 60 4.02 7.30 8.79
CA LEU A 60 3.89 5.84 8.95
C LEU A 60 4.64 5.08 7.85
N LEU A 61 4.64 5.60 6.61
CA LEU A 61 5.46 5.04 5.54
C LEU A 61 6.94 5.18 5.86
N GLU A 62 7.38 6.38 6.21
CA GLU A 62 8.78 6.71 6.49
C GLU A 62 9.34 5.81 7.61
N GLU A 63 8.65 5.73 8.75
CA GLU A 63 9.02 4.85 9.86
C GLU A 63 8.95 3.35 9.47
N GLY A 64 7.98 3.00 8.63
CA GLY A 64 7.74 1.65 8.13
C GLY A 64 8.80 1.11 7.16
N LEU A 65 9.61 1.99 6.57
CA LEU A 65 10.74 1.57 5.75
C LEU A 65 11.88 1.00 6.60
N ASP A 66 12.06 1.52 7.82
CA ASP A 66 13.15 1.15 8.73
C ASP A 66 12.74 0.04 9.73
N GLY A 67 11.46 0.00 10.13
CA GLY A 67 10.97 -0.94 11.15
C GLY A 67 9.49 -1.28 10.98
N ALA A 68 9.03 -2.34 11.66
CA ALA A 68 7.61 -2.71 11.61
C ALA A 68 6.78 -1.81 12.54
N VAL A 69 5.83 -1.06 11.98
CA VAL A 69 4.99 -0.06 12.67
C VAL A 69 3.53 -0.11 12.17
N GLY A 70 2.61 0.54 12.90
CA GLY A 70 1.20 0.65 12.51
C GLY A 70 0.28 -0.38 13.19
N PRO A 71 -0.25 -0.08 14.39
CA PRO A 71 -1.13 -1.00 15.14
C PRO A 71 -2.60 -0.95 14.71
N GLY A 72 -2.99 -0.01 13.84
CA GLY A 72 -4.36 0.17 13.35
C GLY A 72 -4.63 -0.59 12.05
N ASP A 73 -5.45 -0.01 11.19
CA ASP A 73 -5.86 -0.64 9.93
C ASP A 73 -4.73 -0.78 8.91
N VAL A 74 -3.61 -0.07 9.12
CA VAL A 74 -2.43 -0.11 8.24
C VAL A 74 -1.20 -0.44 9.05
N ARG A 75 -0.50 -1.50 8.65
CA ARG A 75 0.79 -1.90 9.21
C ARG A 75 1.84 -1.92 8.10
N ILE A 76 3.01 -1.34 8.35
CA ILE A 76 4.10 -1.24 7.38
C ILE A 76 5.37 -1.80 8.01
N GLY A 77 6.16 -2.53 7.23
CA GLY A 77 7.48 -2.96 7.69
C GLY A 77 8.36 -3.53 6.59
N PRO A 78 9.68 -3.58 6.82
CA PRO A 78 10.61 -4.22 5.91
C PRO A 78 10.44 -5.74 5.92
N ARG A 79 10.66 -6.38 4.76
CA ARG A 79 10.69 -7.84 4.60
C ARG A 79 11.97 -8.27 3.89
N GLY A 80 13.00 -8.53 4.68
CA GLY A 80 14.35 -8.72 4.14
C GLY A 80 14.96 -7.39 3.72
N ARG A 81 15.97 -7.42 2.84
CA ARG A 81 16.80 -6.23 2.52
C ARG A 81 16.23 -5.32 1.43
N SER A 82 15.24 -5.76 0.65
CA SER A 82 14.85 -5.08 -0.59
C SER A 82 13.34 -5.09 -0.83
N ARG A 83 12.55 -5.26 0.23
CA ARG A 83 11.10 -5.28 0.13
C ARG A 83 10.46 -4.61 1.33
N THR A 84 9.36 -3.92 1.07
CA THR A 84 8.46 -3.38 2.08
C THR A 84 7.11 -4.07 1.93
N VAL A 85 6.53 -4.46 3.06
CA VAL A 85 5.19 -5.03 3.16
C VAL A 85 4.29 -3.97 3.78
N ILE A 86 3.12 -3.78 3.17
CA ILE A 86 2.02 -3.02 3.76
C ILE A 86 0.84 -3.97 3.94
N GLU A 87 0.36 -4.11 5.16
CA GLU A 87 -0.83 -4.86 5.51
C GLU A 87 -1.99 -3.90 5.72
N PHE A 88 -3.13 -4.23 5.14
CA PHE A 88 -4.39 -3.53 5.27
C PHE A 88 -5.39 -4.43 5.99
N HIS A 89 -5.89 -3.96 7.12
CA HIS A 89 -6.85 -4.67 7.95
C HIS A 89 -8.20 -3.97 7.82
N ALA A 90 -9.23 -4.74 7.47
CA ALA A 90 -10.60 -4.27 7.37
C ALA A 90 -11.54 -5.28 8.05
N PRO A 91 -12.78 -4.91 8.38
CA PRO A 91 -13.71 -5.84 9.05
C PRO A 91 -13.96 -7.15 8.28
N HIS A 92 -13.85 -7.12 6.95
CA HIS A 92 -14.08 -8.27 6.07
C HIS A 92 -12.80 -9.10 5.81
N GLY A 93 -11.63 -8.68 6.30
CA GLY A 93 -10.40 -9.44 6.15
C GLY A 93 -9.14 -8.58 6.12
N MET A 94 -8.03 -9.23 5.75
CA MET A 94 -6.73 -8.58 5.62
C MET A 94 -6.13 -8.85 4.24
N ALA A 95 -5.47 -7.84 3.69
CA ALA A 95 -4.69 -7.94 2.48
C ALA A 95 -3.27 -7.40 2.72
N ALA A 96 -2.25 -8.10 2.22
CA ALA A 96 -0.88 -7.62 2.27
C ALA A 96 -0.38 -7.33 0.85
N VAL A 97 0.26 -6.17 0.67
CA VAL A 97 0.93 -5.81 -0.58
C VAL A 97 2.43 -5.74 -0.35
N ARG A 98 3.19 -6.34 -1.27
CA ARG A 98 4.66 -6.37 -1.22
C ARG A 98 5.23 -5.54 -2.36
N PHE A 99 6.03 -4.56 -2.02
CA PHE A 99 6.77 -3.72 -2.97
C PHE A 99 8.23 -4.12 -3.00
N GLY A 100 8.88 -3.91 -4.15
CA GLY A 100 10.34 -3.86 -4.21
C GLY A 100 10.82 -2.51 -3.67
N THR A 101 11.76 -2.54 -2.74
CA THR A 101 12.37 -1.35 -2.14
C THR A 101 13.78 -1.24 -2.70
N ALA A 102 14.10 -0.10 -3.33
CA ALA A 102 15.45 0.18 -3.77
C ALA A 102 16.37 0.30 -2.54
N ALA A 103 17.58 -0.28 -2.65
CA ALA A 103 18.60 -0.22 -1.61
C ALA A 103 19.32 1.13 -1.60
#